data_AF-A0A3D8PR11-F1
#
_entry.id   AF-A0A3D8PR11-F1
#
_cell.length_a   1.000
_cell.length_b   1.000
_cell.length_c   1.000
_cell.angle_alpha   90.00
_cell.angle_beta   90.00
_cell.angle_gamma   90.00
#
_symmetry.space_group_name_H-M   'P 1'
#
loop_
_entity.id
_entity.type
_entity.pdbx_description
1 polymer ?
#
loop_
_entity_poly.entity_id
_entity_poly.type
_entity_poly.pdbx_seq_one_letter_code
_entity_poly.pdbx_strand_id
1 'polypeptide(L)' 'MEDFVRNCRLCELPMNSSPFSMCPTCLNDNNNVQNFIYKNPLVSIEEIAQFTSVPIEKVAKLVDLGHSYKRNIEDVTY' A
#
# COMPACT_ATOMS: atom_id res chain seq x y z
N MET A 1 -14.16 6.68 26.57
CA MET A 1 -13.96 6.03 25.26
C MET A 1 -12.50 6.28 24.94
N GLU A 2 -11.67 5.25 25.05
CA GLU A 2 -10.26 5.38 24.66
C GLU A 2 -10.25 5.49 23.13
N ASP A 3 -9.76 6.62 22.62
CA ASP A 3 -9.54 6.75 21.18
C ASP A 3 -8.51 5.70 20.78
N PHE A 4 -8.94 4.69 20.02
CA PHE A 4 -8.06 3.64 19.57
C PHE A 4 -7.15 4.23 18.49
N VAL A 5 -6.01 4.77 18.95
CA VAL A 5 -4.94 5.28 18.09
C VAL A 5 -4.16 4.09 17.56
N ARG A 6 -4.15 3.95 16.24
CA ARG A 6 -3.34 2.94 15.54
C ARG A 6 -2.37 3.64 14.61
N ASN A 7 -1.28 2.96 14.27
CA ASN A 7 -0.31 3.49 13.33
C ASN A 7 -0.63 3.05 11.90
N CYS A 8 -0.31 3.90 10.95
CA CYS A 8 -0.34 3.55 9.53
C CYS A 8 0.60 2.38 9.26
N ARG A 9 0.09 1.33 8.60
CA ARG A 9 0.91 0.17 8.24
C ARG A 9 2.09 0.52 7.31
N LEU A 10 2.03 1.65 6.62
CA LEU A 10 3.05 2.06 5.65
C LEU A 10 4.03 3.11 6.19
N CYS A 11 3.53 4.19 6.79
CA CYS A 11 4.35 5.30 7.28
C CYS A 11 4.47 5.36 8.81
N GLU A 12 3.83 4.43 9.52
CA GLU A 12 3.87 4.28 10.98
C GLU A 12 3.35 5.49 11.77
N LEU A 13 2.80 6.51 11.07
CA LEU A 13 2.20 7.66 11.71
C LEU A 13 0.87 7.29 12.40
N PRO A 14 0.59 7.86 13.58
CA PRO A 14 -0.70 7.69 14.25
C PRO A 14 -1.86 8.13 13.36
N MET A 15 -2.95 7.38 13.40
CA MET A 15 -4.20 7.72 12.74
C MET A 15 -5.39 7.51 13.65
N ASN A 16 -6.44 8.28 13.37
CA ASN A 16 -7.75 8.09 13.99
C ASN A 16 -8.31 6.71 13.66
N SER A 17 -9.20 6.23 14.52
CA SER A 17 -9.96 5.01 14.30
C SER A 17 -10.66 5.05 12.93
N SER A 18 -10.44 4.04 12.10
CA SER A 18 -11.01 3.89 10.76
C SER A 18 -11.03 2.40 10.39
N PRO A 19 -11.74 1.95 9.34
CA PRO A 19 -11.67 0.56 8.89
C PRO A 19 -10.36 0.23 8.13
N PHE A 20 -9.57 1.22 7.69
CA PHE A 20 -8.43 1.00 6.79
C PHE A 20 -7.09 0.81 7.51
N SER A 21 -6.25 -0.13 7.11
CA SER A 21 -4.91 -0.30 7.73
C SER A 21 -3.89 0.82 7.41
N MET A 22 -4.23 1.75 6.52
CA MET A 22 -3.37 2.87 6.09
C MET A 22 -4.05 4.21 6.32
N CYS A 23 -3.24 5.26 6.51
CA CYS A 23 -3.74 6.63 6.55
C CYS A 23 -4.23 7.06 5.15
N PRO A 24 -5.09 8.09 5.05
CA PRO A 24 -5.67 8.52 3.76
C PRO A 24 -4.61 8.79 2.67
N THR A 25 -3.49 9.41 3.03
CA THR A 25 -2.39 9.68 2.09
C THR A 25 -1.77 8.39 1.56
N CYS A 26 -1.44 7.44 2.44
CA CYS A 26 -0.85 6.18 2.02
C CYS A 26 -1.83 5.31 1.23
N LEU A 27 -3.13 5.40 1.54
CA LEU A 27 -4.18 4.72 0.78
C LEU A 27 -4.30 5.28 -0.65
N ASN A 28 -4.24 6.61 -0.79
CA ASN A 28 -4.25 7.27 -2.10
C ASN A 28 -3.01 6.90 -2.93
N ASP A 29 -1.83 6.91 -2.31
CA ASP A 29 -0.59 6.52 -2.98
C ASP A 29 -0.63 5.04 -3.43
N ASN A 30 -1.18 4.15 -2.59
CA ASN A 30 -1.41 2.76 -2.97
C ASN A 30 -2.32 2.66 -4.19
N ASN A 31 -3.44 3.38 -4.22
CA ASN A 31 -4.36 3.34 -5.35
C ASN A 31 -3.69 3.84 -6.64
N ASN A 32 -2.88 4.89 -6.56
CA ASN A 32 -2.14 5.42 -7.71
C ASN A 32 -1.10 4.41 -8.23
N VAL A 33 -0.32 3.82 -7.33
CA VAL A 33 0.69 2.80 -7.65
C VAL A 33 0.04 1.57 -8.28
N GLN A 34 -1.02 1.03 -7.67
CA GLN A 34 -1.71 -0.16 -8.19
C GLN A 34 -2.36 0.11 -9.55
N ASN A 35 -2.99 1.27 -9.75
CA ASN A 35 -3.56 1.65 -11.05
C ASN A 35 -2.49 1.76 -12.14
N PHE A 36 -1.30 2.26 -11.80
CA PHE A 36 -0.19 2.38 -12.74
C PHE A 36 0.41 1.01 -13.09
N ILE A 37 0.63 0.15 -12.09
CA ILE A 37 1.07 -1.25 -12.29
C ILE A 37 0.08 -2.02 -13.16
N TYR A 38 -1.23 -1.88 -12.90
CA TYR A 38 -2.26 -2.56 -13.68
C TYR A 38 -2.22 -2.20 -15.16
N LYS A 39 -1.89 -0.94 -15.48
CA LYS A 39 -1.75 -0.47 -16.88
C LYS A 39 -0.40 -0.81 -17.49
N ASN A 40 0.63 -1.05 -16.67
CA ASN A 40 2.01 -1.26 -17.09
C ASN A 40 2.62 -2.46 -16.33
N PRO A 41 2.25 -3.71 -16.67
CA PRO A 41 2.56 -4.88 -15.84
C PRO A 41 4.05 -5.25 -15.73
N LEU A 42 4.91 -4.70 -16.59
CA LEU A 42 6.35 -4.96 -16.63
C LEU A 42 7.20 -3.75 -16.20
N VAL A 43 6.57 -2.78 -15.54
CA VAL A 43 7.23 -1.53 -15.15
C VAL A 43 8.14 -1.72 -13.93
N SER A 44 9.27 -1.01 -13.90
CA SER A 44 10.20 -1.03 -12.78
C SER A 44 9.73 -0.18 -11.59
N ILE A 45 10.29 -0.40 -10.40
CA ILE A 45 9.97 0.37 -9.19
C ILE A 45 10.35 1.84 -9.37
N GLU A 46 11.47 2.09 -10.03
CA GLU A 46 11.99 3.41 -10.37
C GLU A 46 11.01 4.18 -11.26
N GLU A 47 10.51 3.54 -12.32
CA GLU A 47 9.51 4.13 -13.22
C GLU A 47 8.21 4.39 -12.48
N ILE A 48 7.72 3.45 -11.66
CA ILE A 48 6.51 3.69 -10.85
C ILE A 48 6.69 4.93 -9.97
N ALA A 49 7.82 5.05 -9.27
CA ALA A 49 8.09 6.18 -8.41
C ALA A 49 8.10 7.50 -9.19
N GLN A 50 8.76 7.51 -10.36
CA GLN A 50 8.81 8.67 -11.23
C GLN A 50 7.42 9.08 -11.74
N PHE A 51 6.62 8.14 -12.24
CA PHE A 51 5.31 8.44 -12.84
C PHE A 51 4.21 8.73 -11.81
N THR A 52 4.29 8.12 -10.62
CA THR A 52 3.29 8.33 -9.56
C THR A 52 3.66 9.46 -8.61
N SER A 53 4.87 10.01 -8.71
CA SER A 53 5.43 10.98 -7.76
C SER A 53 5.47 10.45 -6.30
N VAL A 54 5.42 9.14 -6.13
CA VAL A 54 5.53 8.46 -4.85
C VAL A 54 7.00 8.12 -4.60
N PRO A 55 7.57 8.39 -3.41
CA PRO A 55 8.96 8.06 -3.12
C PRO A 55 9.26 6.58 -3.35
N ILE A 56 10.43 6.27 -3.92
CA ILE A 56 10.81 4.92 -4.32
C ILE A 56 10.73 3.90 -3.16
N GLU A 57 11.16 4.29 -1.97
CA GLU A 57 11.08 3.47 -0.75
C GLU A 57 9.63 3.12 -0.39
N LYS A 58 8.72 4.07 -0.62
CA LYS A 58 7.29 3.91 -0.37
C LYS A 58 6.65 3.01 -1.43
N VAL A 59 7.04 3.15 -2.69
CA VAL A 59 6.62 2.24 -3.78
C VAL A 59 7.05 0.81 -3.48
N ALA A 60 8.32 0.59 -3.10
CA ALA A 60 8.81 -0.75 -2.78
C ALA A 60 7.99 -1.43 -1.68
N LYS A 61 7.69 -0.70 -0.59
CA LYS A 61 6.81 -1.19 0.49
C LYS A 61 5.38 -1.48 0.01
N LEU A 62 4.81 -0.62 -0.84
CA LEU A 62 3.46 -0.80 -1.40
C LEU A 62 3.36 -2.03 -2.30
N VAL A 63 4.37 -2.27 -3.13
CA VAL A 63 4.45 -3.44 -4.00
C VAL A 63 4.54 -4.72 -3.15
N ASP A 64 5.40 -4.74 -2.13
CA ASP A 64 5.54 -5.89 -1.24
C ASP A 64 4.25 -6.20 -0.45
N LEU A 65 3.55 -5.17 0.01
CA LEU A 65 2.25 -5.30 0.66
C LEU A 65 1.17 -5.86 -0.28
N GLY A 66 1.15 -5.44 -1.55
CA GLY A 66 0.22 -5.95 -2.56
C GLY A 66 0.48 -7.42 -2.93
N HIS A 67 1.75 -7.83 -3.00
CA HIS A 67 2.15 -9.21 -3.27
C HIS A 67 1.86 -10.16 -2.11
N SER A 68 1.97 -9.66 -0.87
CA SER A 68 1.62 -10.40 0.34
C SER A 68 0.12 -10.74 0.40
N TYR A 69 -0.75 -9.93 -0.21
CA TYR A 69 -2.19 -10.21 -0.27
C TYR A 69 -2.55 -11.35 -1.24
N LYS A 70 -1.83 -11.49 -2.36
CA LYS A 70 -2.02 -12.62 -3.29
C LYS A 70 -1.57 -13.95 -2.70
N ARG A 71 -0.53 -13.96 -1.86
CA ARG A 71 -0.04 -15.19 -1.22
C ARG A 71 -0.99 -15.79 -0.17
N ASN A 72 -1.94 -15.01 0.38
CA ASN A 72 -2.82 -15.46 1.47
C ASN A 72 -4.24 -15.85 1.01
N ILE A 73 -4.56 -15.80 -0.29
CA ILE A 73 -5.86 -16.23 -0.82
C ILE A 73 -5.82 -17.69 -1.31
N GLU A 74 -4.64 -18.29 -1.46
CA GLU A 74 -4.47 -19.71 -1.84
C GLU A 74 -4.36 -20.68 -0.65
N ASP A 75 -4.31 -20.18 0.60
CA ASP A 75 -4.16 -20.99 1.83
C ASP A 75 -5.47 -21.16 2.63
N VAL A 76 -6.63 -21.22 1.96
CA VAL A 76 -7.89 -21.69 2.56
C VAL A 76 -8.52 -22.77 1.69
N THR A 77 -7.90 -23.95 1.67
CA THR A 77 -8.56 -25.21 1.31
C THR A 77 -8.18 -26.30 2.31
N TYR A 78 -9.07 -26.56 3.26
CA TYR A 78 -9.25 -27.84 3.95
C TYR A 78 -10.73 -28.04 4.23
#